data_AF-A0A7I9VKQ1-F1
#
_entry.id   AF-A0A7I9VKQ1-F1
#
_cell.length_a   1.000
_cell.length_b   1.000
_cell.length_c   1.000
_cell.angle_alpha   90.00
_cell.angle_beta   90.00
_cell.angle_gamma   90.00
#
_symmetry.space_group_name_H-M   'P 1'
#
loop_
_entity.id
_entity.type
_entity.pdbx_description
1 polymer ?
#
loop_
_entity_poly.entity_id
_entity_poly.type
_entity_poly.pdbx_seq_one_letter_code
_entity_poly.pdbx_strand_id
1 'polypeptide(L)'
;MNEPNGGGGKKPLAVYTIVERAGKQYWVKIGAAFTNRDGSINLHLDALPVGSNRLQVREQRVWDDARPANGAAAEPAEARP
;
A
#
# COMPACT_ATOMS: atom_id res chain seq x y z
N MET A 1 16.21 31.46 0.98
CA MET A 1 14.80 31.57 1.44
C MET A 1 14.07 30.39 0.81
N ASN A 2 13.81 29.31 1.56
CA ASN A 2 13.10 28.14 1.03
C ASN A 2 11.67 28.22 1.54
N GLU A 3 10.71 28.38 0.64
CA GLU A 3 9.29 28.54 0.94
C GLU A 3 8.73 27.27 1.61
N PRO A 4 7.86 27.37 2.65
CA PRO A 4 7.13 26.22 3.13
C PRO A 4 6.00 25.92 2.14
N ASN A 5 6.25 24.99 1.22
CA ASN A 5 5.24 24.50 0.29
C ASN A 5 4.00 23.98 1.05
N GLY A 6 2.89 24.68 0.87
CA GLY A 6 1.56 24.09 0.72
C GLY A 6 0.93 23.44 1.96
N GLY A 7 0.10 24.21 2.66
CA GLY A 7 -0.93 23.68 3.56
C GLY A 7 -2.05 22.95 2.80
N GLY A 8 -1.75 21.77 2.25
CA GLY A 8 -2.73 20.79 1.82
C GLY A 8 -2.64 19.60 2.78
N GLY A 9 -3.76 19.21 3.40
CA GLY A 9 -3.79 18.06 4.31
C GLY A 9 -3.04 16.88 3.69
N LYS A 10 -1.93 16.47 4.32
CA LYS A 10 -1.01 15.47 3.77
C LYS A 10 -1.83 14.23 3.43
N LYS A 11 -1.97 13.92 2.14
CA LYS A 11 -2.73 12.75 1.70
C LYS A 11 -2.11 11.51 2.37
N PRO A 12 -2.93 10.59 2.91
CA PRO A 12 -2.40 9.39 3.54
C PRO A 12 -1.56 8.61 2.53
N LEU A 13 -0.36 8.21 2.95
CA LEU A 13 0.52 7.38 2.16
C LEU A 13 0.06 5.92 2.31
N ALA A 14 0.20 5.10 1.27
CA ALA A 14 -0.07 3.68 1.33
C ALA A 14 1.19 2.90 1.72
N VAL A 15 1.03 1.87 2.55
CA VAL A 15 2.12 0.97 2.99
C VAL A 15 1.96 -0.38 2.33
N TYR A 16 3.00 -0.82 1.65
CA TYR A 16 3.06 -2.12 0.98
C TYR A 16 4.14 -3.00 1.59
N THR A 17 3.84 -4.29 1.68
CA THR A 17 4.87 -5.32 1.82
C THR A 17 5.14 -5.96 0.45
N ILE A 18 6.40 -6.29 0.20
CA ILE A 18 6.82 -6.92 -1.06
C ILE A 18 7.20 -8.35 -0.73
N VAL A 19 6.30 -9.27 -1.04
CA VAL A 19 6.47 -10.70 -0.77
C VAL A 19 6.97 -11.40 -2.02
N GLU A 20 8.07 -12.11 -1.90
CA GLU A 20 8.62 -12.90 -3.00
C GLU A 20 8.10 -14.35 -2.86
N ARG A 21 7.27 -14.79 -3.80
CA ARG A 21 6.74 -16.17 -3.83
C ARG A 21 6.95 -16.77 -5.21
N ALA A 22 7.55 -17.97 -5.26
CA ALA A 22 7.79 -18.71 -6.50
C ALA A 22 8.46 -17.86 -7.61
N GLY A 23 9.44 -17.02 -7.24
CA GLY A 23 10.17 -16.16 -8.17
C GLY A 23 9.40 -14.92 -8.65
N LYS A 24 8.21 -14.64 -8.11
CA LYS A 24 7.42 -13.43 -8.42
C LYS A 24 7.30 -12.53 -7.20
N GLN A 25 7.37 -11.22 -7.44
CA GLN A 25 7.20 -10.20 -6.41
C GLN A 25 5.74 -9.75 -6.33
N TYR A 26 5.14 -9.93 -5.16
CA TYR A 26 3.76 -9.55 -4.88
C TYR A 26 3.75 -8.31 -4.00
N TRP A 27 3.06 -7.29 -4.50
CA TRP A 27 2.89 -6.03 -3.80
C TRP A 27 1.55 -6.06 -3.09
N VAL A 28 1.60 -6.15 -1.76
CA VAL A 28 0.39 -6.27 -0.93
C VAL A 28 0.28 -5.02 -0.08
N LYS A 29 -0.81 -4.27 -0.23
CA LYS A 29 -1.11 -3.13 0.64
C LYS A 29 -1.52 -3.67 2.01
N ILE A 30 -0.82 -3.24 3.06
CA ILE A 30 -1.04 -3.72 4.44
C ILE A 30 -1.37 -2.59 5.41
N GLY A 31 -1.49 -1.35 4.93
CA GLY A 31 -1.79 -0.22 5.80
C GLY A 31 -1.63 1.15 5.16
N ALA A 32 -1.65 2.16 6.03
CA ALA A 32 -1.47 3.57 5.69
C ALA A 32 -0.37 4.21 6.55
N ALA A 33 0.25 5.26 6.03
CA ALA A 33 1.26 6.04 6.74
C ALA A 33 0.90 7.52 6.80
N PHE A 34 1.20 8.13 7.93
CA PHE A 34 0.91 9.54 8.23
C PHE A 34 2.20 10.23 8.64
N THR A 35 2.53 11.32 7.96
CA THR A 35 3.72 12.13 8.30
C THR A 35 3.39 13.13 9.38
N ASN A 36 4.08 13.04 10.51
CA ASN A 36 3.92 13.94 11.64
C ASN A 36 4.51 15.33 11.35
N ARG A 37 4.31 16.25 12.31
CA ARG A 37 4.83 17.63 12.22
C ARG A 37 6.35 17.68 12.37
N ASP A 38 6.92 16.78 13.17
CA ASP A 38 8.36 16.65 13.42
C ASP A 38 9.11 15.89 12.30
N GLY A 39 8.40 15.44 11.26
CA GLY A 39 8.98 14.74 10.12
C GLY A 39 9.05 13.22 10.28
N SER A 40 8.79 12.68 11.47
CA SER A 40 8.58 11.23 11.64
C SER A 40 7.31 10.75 10.90
N ILE A 41 7.23 9.44 10.69
CA ILE A 41 6.11 8.80 10.00
C ILE A 41 5.53 7.72 10.90
N ASN A 42 4.23 7.80 11.18
CA ASN A 42 3.48 6.73 11.83
C ASN A 42 2.95 5.76 10.78
N LEU A 43 3.16 4.47 11.00
CA LEU A 43 2.64 3.38 10.15
C LEU A 43 1.50 2.68 10.87
N HIS A 44 0.32 2.70 10.28
CA HIS A 44 -0.85 1.98 10.77
C HIS A 44 -1.01 0.72 9.91
N LEU A 45 -0.68 -0.43 10.48
CA LEU A 45 -0.67 -1.72 9.79
C LEU A 45 -1.89 -2.55 10.21
N ASP A 46 -2.60 -3.10 9.23
CA ASP A 46 -3.67 -4.08 9.43
C ASP A 46 -3.10 -5.51 9.56
N ALA A 47 -1.97 -5.77 8.89
CA ALA A 47 -1.29 -7.06 8.88
C ALA A 47 0.22 -6.93 9.09
N LEU A 48 0.83 -7.97 9.66
CA LEU A 48 2.28 -8.06 9.80
C LEU A 48 2.93 -8.56 8.50
N PRO A 49 4.05 -7.97 8.05
CA PRO A 49 4.77 -8.41 6.86
C PRO A 49 5.57 -9.70 7.13
N VAL A 50 4.87 -10.83 7.22
CA VAL A 50 5.50 -12.14 7.42
C VAL A 50 6.17 -12.66 6.15
N GLY A 51 7.44 -13.05 6.27
CA GLY A 51 8.25 -13.54 5.15
C GLY A 51 8.87 -12.44 4.28
N SER A 52 8.80 -11.18 4.71
CA SER A 52 9.41 -10.05 4.00
C SER A 52 9.98 -9.04 4.97
N ASN A 53 11.30 -8.82 4.93
CA ASN A 53 11.98 -7.84 5.79
C ASN A 53 11.92 -6.40 5.23
N ARG A 54 11.00 -6.12 4.29
CA ARG A 54 10.92 -4.83 3.59
C ARG A 54 9.48 -4.32 3.51
N LEU A 55 9.32 -3.04 3.83
CA LEU A 55 8.10 -2.26 3.67
C LEU A 55 8.38 -1.09 2.74
N GLN A 56 7.41 -0.74 1.90
CA GLN A 56 7.48 0.42 1.02
C GLN A 56 6.31 1.35 1.29
N VAL A 57 6.62 2.61 1.59
CA VAL A 57 5.63 3.68 1.78
C VAL A 57 5.59 4.52 0.51
N ARG A 58 4.40 4.70 -0.08
CA ARG A 58 4.21 5.45 -1.33
C ARG A 58 2.99 6.34 -1.26
N GLU A 59 2.96 7.38 -2.08
CA GLU A 59 1.73 8.14 -2.30
C GLU A 59 0.66 7.24 -2.94
N GLN A 60 -0.55 7.25 -2.36
CA GLN A 60 -1.68 6.51 -2.90
C GLN A 60 -2.08 7.15 -4.24
N ARG A 61 -1.74 6.50 -5.35
CA ARG A 61 -2.23 6.91 -6.67
C ARG A 61 -3.71 6.53 -6.76
N VAL A 62 -4.54 7.40 -7.31
CA VAL A 62 -5.99 7.15 -7.55
C VAL A 62 -6.23 5.83 -8.31
N TRP A 63 -5.27 5.39 -9.14
CA TRP A 63 -5.35 4.11 -9.87
C TRP A 63 -5.23 2.86 -8.98
N ASP A 64 -4.66 2.98 -7.77
CA ASP A 64 -4.42 1.84 -6.88
C ASP A 64 -5.69 1.39 -6.14
N ASP A 65 -6.64 2.32 -5.93
CA ASP A 65 -7.93 2.02 -5.29
C ASP A 65 -8.83 1.11 -6.16
N ALA A 66 -8.63 1.17 -7.48
CA ALA A 66 -9.35 0.34 -8.45
C ALA A 66 -8.73 -1.06 -8.64
N ARG A 67 -7.57 -1.34 -8.03
CA ARG A 67 -7.00 -2.69 -8.08
C ARG A 67 -7.66 -3.54 -7.01
N PRO A 68 -8.40 -4.61 -7.36
CA PRO A 68 -8.83 -5.57 -6.36
C PRO A 68 -7.59 -6.08 -5.62
N ALA A 69 -7.69 -6.20 -4.29
CA ALA A 69 -6.62 -6.77 -3.47
C ALA A 69 -6.14 -8.07 -4.13
N ASN A 70 -4.84 -8.18 -4.38
CA ASN A 70 -4.27 -9.26 -5.18
C ASN A 70 -4.60 -10.63 -4.52
N GLY A 71 -5.62 -11.30 -5.05
CA GLY A 71 -6.35 -12.40 -4.42
C GLY A 71 -7.85 -12.43 -4.77
N ALA A 72 -8.43 -11.31 -5.21
CA ALA A 72 -9.81 -11.21 -5.69
C ALA A 72 -9.90 -11.22 -7.23
N ALA A 73 -9.47 -12.33 -7.84
CA ALA A 73 -9.86 -12.83 -9.17
C ALA A 73 -9.27 -14.24 -9.28
N ALA A 74 -9.98 -15.34 -9.56
CA ALA A 74 -11.23 -15.50 -10.27
C ALA A 74 -11.93 -16.79 -9.79
N GLU A 75 -13.23 -16.72 -9.53
CA GLU A 75 -14.08 -17.85 -9.92
C GLU A 75 -14.55 -17.55 -11.35
N PRO A 76 -14.20 -18.36 -12.36
CA PRO A 76 -14.85 -18.24 -13.66
C PRO A 76 -16.31 -18.66 -13.46
N ALA A 77 -17.21 -17.69 -13.44
CA ALA A 77 -18.63 -17.93 -13.56
C ALA A 77 -18.95 -18.31 -15.02
N GLU A 78 -18.51 -19.50 -15.45
CA GLU A 78 -19.12 -20.16 -16.60
C GLU A 78 -19.10 -21.69 -16.40
N ALA A 79 -20.25 -22.29 -16.72
CA ALA A 79 -20.60 -23.71 -16.81
C ALA A 79 -21.17 -24.39 -15.55
N ARG A 80 -22.51 -24.34 -15.40
CA ARG A 80 -23.37 -25.46 -14.97
C ARG A 80 -24.78 -25.29 -15.62
N PRO A 81 -25.49 -26.40 -15.87
CA PRO A 81 -25.87 -26.98 -17.17
C PRO A 81 -26.92 -26.23 -18.00
#